data_AF-A0A8D0GVZ9-F1
#
_entry.id   AF-A0A8D0GVZ9-F1
#
_cell.length_a   1.000
_cell.length_b   1.000
_cell.length_c   1.000
_cell.angle_alpha   90.00
_cell.angle_beta   90.00
_cell.angle_gamma   90.00
#
_symmetry.space_group_name_H-M   'P 1'
#
loop_
_entity.id
_entity.type
_entity.pdbx_description
1 polymer ?
#
loop_
_entity_poly.entity_id
_entity_poly.type
_entity_poly.pdbx_seq_one_letter_code
_entity_poly.pdbx_strand_id
1 'polypeptide(L)'
;MEYLEKYKPRMIEIEAFNMLKVVLGPCIEVLILLDRLCYLKEQDNIAWSGLVKLFDPIKSPRCYAVIAVKKQPSFQVDGEN
;
A
#
# COMPACT_ATOMS: atom_id res chain seq x y z
N MET A 1 27.48 -18.23 -23.32
CA MET A 1 27.37 -19.54 -22.67
C MET A 1 28.26 -19.63 -21.42
N GLU A 2 29.51 -19.19 -21.47
CA GLU A 2 30.45 -19.22 -20.32
C GLU A 2 29.92 -18.54 -19.05
N TYR A 3 29.26 -17.37 -19.17
CA TYR A 3 28.67 -16.67 -18.02
C TYR A 3 27.58 -17.49 -17.32
N LEU A 4 26.65 -18.09 -18.07
CA LEU A 4 25.57 -18.89 -17.50
C LEU A 4 26.13 -20.11 -16.77
N GLU A 5 27.06 -20.84 -17.40
CA GLU A 5 27.69 -22.02 -16.79
C GLU A 5 28.50 -21.66 -15.53
N LYS A 6 29.18 -20.50 -15.52
CA LYS A 6 29.90 -19.99 -14.35
C LYS A 6 28.99 -19.77 -13.13
N TYR A 7 27.75 -19.32 -13.32
CA TYR A 7 26.84 -18.96 -12.22
C TYR A 7 25.72 -19.98 -11.97
N LYS A 8 25.57 -20.99 -12.83
CA LYS A 8 24.61 -22.10 -12.68
C LYS A 8 24.59 -22.75 -11.28
N PRO A 9 25.74 -22.95 -10.59
CA PRO A 9 25.72 -23.52 -9.24
C PRO A 9 25.02 -22.64 -8.20
N ARG A 10 24.92 -21.32 -8.44
CA ARG A 10 24.32 -20.34 -7.52
C ARG A 10 22.83 -20.08 -7.79
N MET A 11 22.21 -20.85 -8.67
CA MET A 11 20.78 -20.70 -8.98
C MET A 11 19.89 -20.83 -7.74
N ILE A 12 20.26 -21.70 -6.80
CA ILE A 12 19.54 -21.88 -5.52
C ILE A 12 19.52 -20.57 -4.71
N GLU A 13 20.61 -19.80 -4.70
CA GLU A 13 20.66 -18.51 -3.99
C GLU A 13 19.72 -17.49 -4.64
N ILE A 14 19.65 -17.49 -5.98
CA ILE A 14 18.76 -16.61 -6.74
C ILE A 14 17.30 -16.98 -6.50
N GLU A 15 16.98 -18.28 -6.49
CA GLU A 15 15.63 -18.78 -6.17
C GLU A 15 15.22 -18.40 -4.75
N ALA A 16 16.09 -18.62 -3.77
CA ALA A 16 15.84 -18.24 -2.38
C ALA A 16 15.60 -16.73 -2.24
N PHE A 17 16.42 -15.90 -2.90
CA PHE A 17 16.25 -14.45 -2.90
C PHE A 17 14.94 -14.01 -3.57
N ASN A 18 14.57 -14.63 -4.69
CA ASN A 18 13.31 -14.33 -5.36
C ASN A 18 12.10 -14.75 -4.52
N MET A 19 12.17 -15.89 -3.83
CA MET A 19 11.14 -16.30 -2.88
C MET A 19 11.00 -15.31 -1.73
N LEU A 20 12.13 -14.83 -1.19
CA LEU A 20 12.12 -13.79 -0.16
C LEU A 20 11.45 -12.51 -0.67
N LYS A 21 11.74 -12.07 -1.90
CA LYS A 21 11.09 -10.91 -2.52
C LYS A 21 9.58 -11.10 -2.69
N VAL A 22 9.14 -12.29 -3.10
CA VAL A 22 7.70 -12.60 -3.25
C VAL A 22 6.96 -12.49 -1.93
N VAL A 23 7.59 -12.91 -0.82
CA VAL A 23 6.99 -12.83 0.53
C VAL A 23 7.05 -11.41 1.09
N LEU A 24 8.19 -10.72 0.96
CA LEU A 24 8.40 -9.40 1.56
C LEU A 24 7.74 -8.26 0.79
N GLY A 25 7.63 -8.37 -0.55
CA GLY A 25 7.03 -7.33 -1.39
C GLY A 25 5.66 -6.88 -0.88
N PRO A 26 4.69 -7.79 -0.71
CA PRO A 26 3.36 -7.47 -0.17
C PRO A 26 3.40 -6.83 1.22
N CYS A 27 4.31 -7.30 2.10
CA CYS A 27 4.45 -6.74 3.45
C CYS A 27 4.93 -5.28 3.39
N ILE A 28 5.91 -4.96 2.53
CA ILE A 28 6.42 -3.61 2.36
C ILE A 28 5.36 -2.70 1.73
N GLU A 29 4.63 -3.19 0.72
CA GLU A 29 3.51 -2.46 0.12
C GLU A 29 2.44 -2.10 1.16
N VAL A 30 2.03 -3.07 1.99
CA VAL A 30 1.05 -2.83 3.08
C VAL A 30 1.62 -1.86 4.12
N LEU A 31 2.89 -2.01 4.52
CA LEU A 31 3.52 -1.11 5.49
C LEU A 31 3.50 0.34 5.01
N ILE A 32 3.81 0.59 3.73
CA ILE A 32 3.75 1.92 3.12
C ILE A 32 2.31 2.45 3.10
N LEU A 33 1.32 1.63 2.76
CA LEU A 33 -0.08 2.04 2.76
C LEU A 33 -0.58 2.37 4.17
N LEU A 34 -0.14 1.61 5.18
CA LEU A 34 -0.47 1.85 6.58
C LEU A 34 0.15 3.15 7.10
N ASP A 35 1.40 3.46 6.75
CA ASP A 35 2.04 4.74 7.06
C ASP A 35 1.20 5.93 6.54
N ARG A 36 0.77 5.87 5.27
CA ARG A 36 -0.10 6.91 4.69
C ARG A 36 -1.47 6.98 5.34
N LEU A 37 -2.03 5.84 5.75
CA LEU A 37 -3.30 5.81 6.47
C LEU A 37 -3.17 6.43 7.87
N CYS A 38 -2.08 6.15 8.60
CA CYS A 38 -1.79 6.78 9.90
C CYS A 38 -1.73 8.30 9.76
N TYR A 39 -0.97 8.82 8.79
CA TYR A 39 -0.91 10.25 8.51
C TYR A 39 -2.31 10.86 8.31
N LEU A 40 -3.18 10.19 7.53
CA LEU A 40 -4.54 10.66 7.28
C LEU A 40 -5.45 10.60 8.51
N LYS A 41 -5.20 9.66 9.44
CA LYS A 41 -5.96 9.54 10.71
C LYS A 41 -5.64 10.67 11.68
N GLU A 42 -4.45 11.26 11.58
CA GLU A 42 -4.00 12.37 12.42
C GLU A 42 -4.51 13.74 11.92
N GLN A 43 -5.10 13.83 10.72
CA GLN A 43 -5.56 15.10 10.16
C GLN A 43 -6.94 15.52 10.67
N ASP A 44 -7.04 16.72 11.24
CA ASP A 44 -8.30 17.27 11.76
C ASP A 44 -9.36 17.51 10.69
N ASN A 45 -8.99 17.67 9.42
CA ASN A 45 -9.91 17.96 8.33
C ASN A 45 -10.44 16.70 7.61
N ILE A 46 -10.11 15.50 8.10
CA ILE A 46 -10.57 14.23 7.54
C ILE A 46 -11.75 13.70 8.37
N ALA A 47 -12.88 13.44 7.70
CA ALA A 47 -14.06 12.84 8.31
C ALA A 47 -13.91 11.32 8.44
N TRP A 48 -13.29 10.71 7.43
CA TRP A 48 -13.04 9.27 7.40
C TRP A 48 -11.81 8.96 6.58
N SER A 49 -11.06 7.93 6.98
CA SER A 49 -9.99 7.35 6.18
C SER A 49 -9.91 5.85 6.40
N GLY A 50 -9.50 5.11 5.38
CA GLY A 50 -9.38 3.65 5.45
C GLY A 50 -8.62 3.04 4.29
N LEU A 51 -8.18 1.80 4.50
CA LEU A 51 -7.64 0.95 3.45
C LEU A 51 -8.77 0.10 2.87
N VAL A 52 -9.02 0.23 1.57
CA VAL A 52 -10.15 -0.42 0.89
C VAL A 52 -9.63 -1.39 -0.16
N LYS A 53 -10.17 -2.60 -0.17
CA LYS A 53 -9.89 -3.60 -1.19
C LYS A 53 -10.70 -3.29 -2.46
N LEU A 54 -10.04 -2.79 -3.50
CA LEU A 54 -10.63 -2.44 -4.79
C LEU A 54 -10.82 -3.66 -5.70
N PHE A 55 -9.87 -4.60 -5.66
CA PHE A 55 -9.81 -5.72 -6.59
C PHE A 55 -9.63 -7.06 -5.86
N ASP A 56 -9.94 -8.14 -6.58
CA ASP A 56 -9.51 -9.46 -6.15
C ASP A 56 -7.97 -9.56 -6.28
N PRO A 57 -7.23 -10.02 -5.25
CA PRO A 57 -5.77 -10.13 -5.29
C PRO A 57 -5.28 -11.06 -6.40
N ILE A 58 -6.10 -12.00 -6.86
CA ILE A 58 -5.79 -12.89 -7.99
C ILE A 58 -5.85 -12.11 -9.31
N LYS A 59 -6.77 -11.15 -9.45
CA LYS A 59 -6.90 -10.31 -10.65
C LYS A 59 -5.86 -9.20 -10.70
N SER A 60 -5.52 -8.63 -9.55
CA SER A 60 -4.45 -7.65 -9.41
C SER A 60 -3.83 -7.76 -8.02
N PRO A 61 -2.51 -8.04 -7.89
CA PRO A 61 -1.85 -8.04 -6.58
C PRO A 61 -1.91 -6.66 -5.92
N ARG A 62 -1.99 -5.58 -6.71
CA ARG A 62 -2.23 -4.20 -6.24
C ARG A 62 -3.73 -3.99 -6.03
N CYS A 63 -4.27 -4.60 -4.99
CA CYS A 63 -5.71 -4.66 -4.73
C CYS A 63 -6.22 -3.70 -3.65
N TYR A 64 -5.34 -2.99 -2.95
CA TYR A 64 -5.73 -2.05 -1.89
C TYR A 64 -5.51 -0.59 -2.30
N ALA A 65 -6.39 0.29 -1.83
CA ALA A 65 -6.25 1.73 -1.95
C ALA A 65 -6.48 2.41 -0.61
N VAL A 66 -5.73 3.49 -0.36
CA VAL A 66 -5.99 4.40 0.75
C VAL A 66 -7.03 5.41 0.28
N ILE A 67 -8.14 5.50 1.00
CA ILE A 67 -9.24 6.43 0.72
C ILE A 67 -9.42 7.34 1.92
N ALA A 68 -9.68 8.62 1.68
CA ALA A 68 -10.06 9.58 2.70
C ALA A 68 -11.20 10.49 2.22
N VAL A 69 -12.09 10.83 3.14
CA VAL A 69 -13.21 11.75 2.95
C VAL A 69 -12.94 12.98 3.80
N LYS A 70 -12.91 14.16 3.18
CA LYS A 70 -12.73 15.43 3.86
C LYS A 70 -13.99 15.78 4.67
N LYS A 71 -13.83 16.40 5.85
CA LYS A 71 -14.96 17.01 6.57
C LYS A 71 -15.60 18.06 5.67
N GLN A 72 -16.93 18.04 5.57
CA GLN A 72 -17.63 19.13 4.90
C GLN A 72 -17.40 20.41 5.73
N PRO A 73 -17.11 21.55 5.09
CA PRO A 73 -17.16 22.82 5.80
C PRO A 73 -18.59 23.00 6.31
N SER A 74 -18.75 23.07 7.63
CA SER A 74 -20.01 23.52 8.21
C SER A 74 -20.25 24.93 7.69
N PHE A 75 -21.26 25.10 6.85
CA PHE A 75 -21.75 26.42 6.48
C PHE A 75 -22.37 27.01 7.75
N GLN A 76 -21.60 27.79 8.50
CA GLN A 76 -22.14 28.62 9.56
C GLN A 76 -22.95 29.71 8.85
N VAL A 77 -24.27 29.57 8.87
CA VAL A 77 -25.15 30.70 8.64
C VAL A 77 -24.94 31.57 9.88
N ASP A 78 -24.16 32.63 9.74
CA ASP A 78 -24.11 33.70 10.72
C ASP A 78 -25.54 34.22 10.90
N GLY A 79 -26.19 33.77 11.97
CA GLY A 79 -27.49 34.28 12.36
C GLY A 79 -27.32 35.70 12.87
N GLU A 80 -27.53 36.67 11.99
CA GLU A 80 -27.97 38.00 12.41
C GLU A 80 -29.36 37.87 13.04
N ASN A 81 -29.46 38.15 14.34
CA ASN A 81 -30.63 38.66 15.04
C ASN A 81 -30.17 39.46 16.25
#